data_AF-A0A969F330-F1
#
_entry.id   AF-A0A969F330-F1
#
_cell.length_a   1.000
_cell.length_b   1.000
_cell.length_c   1.000
_cell.angle_alpha   90.00
_cell.angle_beta   90.00
_cell.angle_gamma   90.00
#
_symmetry.space_group_name_H-M   'P 1'
#
loop_
_entity.id
_entity.type
_entity.pdbx_description
1 polymer ?
#
loop_
_entity_poly.entity_id
_entity_poly.type
_entity_poly.pdbx_seq_one_letter_code
_entity_poly.pdbx_strand_id
1 'polypeptide(L)'
;MRHFIRFAAQVLAILAVVACSEQPATLRLLAPELPLDRLIVEQMAGLTGSGAGPAIRIVPLPAGMDSLEMLSAGDADLALVENNEAFRGEIRAVLPLYSTVLHIAYRGEARSELTELLETGTVQAGPPASVTRLMLARAAALLGRDAAQFDYVDFDECADVIVVFAPIRRDVPERVAQCGTYHLFSIGDVERIGRGSLIDALTLLDPRLRAYVIPQNTYGAPHPRCSGHRCGRQTARCSRRSFGNSRV
;
A
#
# COMPACT_ATOMS: atom_id res chain seq x y z
N MET A 1 51.85 -46.05 6.58
CA MET A 1 50.48 -46.24 7.11
C MET A 1 50.03 -45.17 8.12
N ARG A 2 50.78 -44.88 9.20
CA ARG A 2 50.37 -43.88 10.22
C ARG A 2 50.16 -42.45 9.70
N HIS A 3 50.93 -41.99 8.71
CA HIS A 3 50.78 -40.65 8.13
C HIS A 3 49.52 -40.50 7.26
N PHE A 4 49.11 -41.57 6.56
CA PHE A 4 47.90 -41.57 5.74
C PHE A 4 46.63 -41.47 6.59
N ILE A 5 46.60 -42.17 7.73
CA ILE A 5 45.48 -42.14 8.68
C ILE A 5 45.31 -40.74 9.30
N ARG A 6 46.42 -40.05 9.62
CA ARG A 6 46.37 -38.68 10.16
C ARG A 6 45.86 -37.66 9.14
N PHE A 7 46.28 -37.78 7.88
CA PHE A 7 45.83 -36.90 6.81
C PHE A 7 44.33 -37.10 6.52
N ALA A 8 43.87 -38.35 6.42
CA ALA A 8 42.46 -38.66 6.24
C ALA A 8 41.59 -38.12 7.40
N ALA A 9 42.07 -38.22 8.65
CA ALA A 9 41.36 -37.66 9.81
C ALA A 9 41.28 -36.12 9.77
N GLN A 10 42.34 -35.42 9.34
CA GLN A 10 42.31 -33.96 9.20
C GLN A 10 41.35 -33.50 8.09
N VAL A 11 41.35 -34.16 6.93
CA VAL A 11 40.43 -33.85 5.84
C VAL A 11 38.99 -34.10 6.27
N LEU A 12 38.72 -35.20 6.97
CA LEU A 12 37.38 -35.51 7.49
C LEU A 12 36.93 -34.47 8.53
N ALA A 13 37.84 -34.00 9.40
CA ALA A 13 37.54 -32.97 10.38
C ALA A 13 37.22 -31.61 9.71
N ILE A 14 37.97 -31.23 8.68
CA ILE A 14 37.70 -30.00 7.90
C ILE A 14 36.36 -30.10 7.17
N LEU A 15 36.07 -31.25 6.55
CA LEU A 15 34.79 -31.50 5.88
C LEU A 15 33.61 -31.50 6.87
N ALA A 16 33.79 -32.05 8.08
CA ALA A 16 32.76 -32.04 9.11
C ALA A 16 32.48 -30.62 9.65
N VAL A 17 33.49 -29.75 9.73
CA VAL A 17 33.32 -28.35 10.14
C VAL A 17 32.61 -27.54 9.05
N VAL A 18 32.94 -27.74 7.77
CA VAL A 18 32.26 -27.05 6.66
C VAL A 18 30.81 -27.52 6.53
N ALA A 19 30.54 -28.81 6.70
CA ALA A 19 29.20 -29.39 6.62
C ALA A 19 28.26 -29.01 7.78
N CYS A 20 28.78 -28.48 8.90
CA CYS A 20 27.96 -28.03 10.02
C CYS A 20 27.58 -26.54 9.96
N SER A 21 27.98 -25.81 8.92
CA SER A 21 27.83 -24.34 8.89
C SER A 21 26.57 -23.80 8.22
N GLU A 22 25.74 -24.65 7.61
CA GLU A 22 24.48 -24.22 6.99
C GLU A 22 23.32 -24.31 7.99
N GLN A 23 23.34 -23.45 9.02
CA GLN A 23 22.07 -23.05 9.61
C GLN A 23 21.35 -22.18 8.58
N PRO A 24 20.08 -22.47 8.24
CA PRO A 24 19.31 -21.63 7.34
C PRO A 24 19.25 -20.23 7.94
N ALA A 25 19.71 -19.23 7.19
CA ALA A 25 19.69 -17.84 7.63
C ALA A 25 18.26 -17.46 8.05
N THR A 26 18.10 -16.83 9.21
CA THR A 26 16.80 -16.34 9.66
C THR A 26 16.68 -14.86 9.32
N LEU A 27 15.68 -14.48 8.54
CA LEU A 27 15.39 -13.10 8.20
C LEU A 27 14.35 -12.53 9.17
N ARG A 28 14.60 -11.33 9.68
CA ARG A 28 13.71 -10.58 10.57
C ARG A 28 12.84 -9.66 9.71
N LEU A 29 11.55 -9.96 9.65
CA LEU A 29 10.56 -9.16 8.94
C LEU A 29 9.75 -8.34 9.95
N LEU A 30 9.71 -7.03 9.76
CA LEU A 30 8.97 -6.13 10.63
C LEU A 30 7.46 -6.40 10.56
N ALA A 31 6.81 -6.43 11.72
CA ALA A 31 5.36 -6.48 11.85
C ALA A 31 4.76 -5.13 11.41
N PRO A 32 3.86 -5.11 10.43
CA PRO A 32 3.23 -3.87 9.97
C PRO A 32 2.06 -3.46 10.88
N GLU A 33 1.72 -2.19 10.83
CA GLU A 33 0.59 -1.64 11.61
C GLU A 33 -0.76 -1.98 10.97
N LEU A 34 -0.84 -1.96 9.63
CA LEU A 34 -2.08 -2.16 8.89
C LEU A 34 -2.51 -3.64 8.85
N PRO A 35 -3.81 -3.95 9.06
CA PRO A 35 -4.30 -5.34 9.07
C PRO A 35 -4.03 -6.12 7.78
N LEU A 36 -4.14 -5.46 6.61
CA LEU A 36 -3.85 -6.11 5.32
C LEU A 36 -2.37 -6.49 5.21
N ASP A 37 -1.48 -5.60 5.61
CA ASP A 37 -0.05 -5.85 5.55
C ASP A 37 0.35 -6.97 6.51
N ARG A 38 -0.30 -7.07 7.68
CA ARG A 38 -0.07 -8.18 8.63
C ARG A 38 -0.39 -9.52 8.00
N LEU A 39 -1.55 -9.62 7.34
CA LEU A 39 -1.93 -10.83 6.62
C LEU A 39 -0.89 -11.22 5.55
N ILE A 40 -0.36 -10.25 4.82
CA ILE A 40 0.66 -10.49 3.80
C ILE A 40 1.97 -10.97 4.42
N VAL A 41 2.42 -10.32 5.50
CA VAL A 41 3.62 -10.70 6.25
C VAL A 41 3.50 -12.10 6.84
N GLU A 42 2.35 -12.44 7.42
CA GLU A 42 2.07 -13.78 7.96
C GLU A 42 2.06 -14.84 6.86
N GLN A 43 1.44 -14.55 5.71
CA GLN A 43 1.46 -15.46 4.56
C GLN A 43 2.88 -15.67 4.01
N MET A 44 3.67 -14.60 3.87
CA MET A 44 5.07 -14.70 3.44
C MET A 44 5.90 -15.54 4.41
N ALA A 45 5.73 -15.33 5.72
CA ALA A 45 6.42 -16.14 6.73
C ALA A 45 6.03 -17.62 6.62
N GLY A 46 4.72 -17.91 6.45
CA GLY A 46 4.21 -19.28 6.28
C GLY A 46 4.75 -20.00 5.03
N LEU A 47 5.03 -19.28 3.94
CA LEU A 47 5.61 -19.87 2.73
C LEU A 47 7.06 -20.33 2.91
N THR A 48 7.82 -19.71 3.81
CA THR A 48 9.24 -20.04 4.03
C THR A 48 9.48 -21.25 4.94
N GLY A 49 8.48 -21.68 5.71
CA GLY A 49 8.59 -22.84 6.60
C GLY A 49 8.65 -24.21 5.90
N SER A 50 8.41 -24.25 4.58
CA SER A 50 8.18 -25.49 3.82
C SER A 50 9.30 -25.87 2.85
N GLY A 51 10.38 -25.08 2.74
CA GLY A 51 11.43 -25.25 1.72
C GLY A 51 12.85 -24.97 2.23
N ALA A 52 13.84 -25.13 1.35
CA ALA A 52 15.27 -24.91 1.64
C ALA A 52 15.68 -23.41 1.74
N GLY A 53 14.72 -22.52 1.95
CA GLY A 53 14.94 -21.07 2.01
C GLY A 53 15.24 -20.56 3.42
N PRO A 54 15.61 -19.27 3.57
CA PRO A 54 15.77 -18.66 4.88
C PRO A 54 14.43 -18.59 5.62
N ALA A 55 14.44 -18.93 6.91
CA ALA A 55 13.26 -18.84 7.76
C ALA A 55 12.92 -17.37 8.03
N ILE A 56 11.66 -16.97 7.93
CA ILE A 56 11.23 -15.61 8.28
C ILE A 56 10.69 -15.57 9.70
N ARG A 57 11.24 -14.69 10.53
CA ARG A 57 10.75 -14.37 11.87
C ARG A 57 10.16 -12.97 11.89
N ILE A 58 8.91 -12.85 12.32
CA ILE A 58 8.26 -11.55 12.48
C ILE A 58 8.78 -10.87 13.75
N VAL A 59 9.16 -9.60 13.66
CA VAL A 59 9.63 -8.78 14.78
C VAL A 59 8.72 -7.56 14.98
N PRO A 60 8.35 -7.20 16.22
CA PRO A 60 7.50 -6.03 16.47
C PRO A 60 8.28 -4.73 16.20
N LEU A 61 7.54 -3.69 15.79
CA LEU A 61 8.06 -2.32 15.74
C LEU A 61 8.06 -1.72 17.17
N PRO A 62 9.22 -1.31 17.73
CA PRO A 62 9.28 -0.62 19.01
C PRO A 62 8.54 0.71 18.97
N ALA A 63 7.97 1.10 20.10
CA ALA A 63 7.31 2.40 20.23
C ALA A 63 8.30 3.55 19.98
N GLY A 64 7.92 4.50 19.13
CA GLY A 64 8.70 5.70 18.84
C GLY A 64 9.83 5.50 17.83
N MET A 65 9.91 4.34 17.17
CA MET A 65 10.83 4.08 16.06
C MET A 65 10.03 3.86 14.78
N ASP A 66 10.54 4.34 13.64
CA ASP A 66 9.94 4.05 12.34
C ASP A 66 10.52 2.78 11.67
N SER A 67 9.79 2.22 10.71
CA SER A 67 10.19 1.00 10.00
C SER A 67 11.54 1.13 9.29
N LEU A 68 11.88 2.32 8.78
CA LEU A 68 13.15 2.56 8.10
C LEU A 68 14.30 2.70 9.09
N GLU A 69 14.08 3.27 10.26
CA GLU A 69 15.07 3.33 11.34
C GLU A 69 15.50 1.93 11.79
N MET A 70 14.55 1.01 11.96
CA MET A 70 14.87 -0.39 12.27
C MET A 70 15.71 -1.07 11.18
N LEU A 71 15.42 -0.80 9.91
CA LEU A 71 16.20 -1.32 8.79
C LEU A 71 17.61 -0.71 8.76
N SER A 72 17.74 0.61 8.93
CA SER A 72 19.01 1.31 8.98
C SER A 72 19.90 0.85 10.14
N ALA A 73 19.31 0.56 11.30
CA ALA A 73 20.02 0.06 12.47
C ALA A 73 20.43 -1.41 12.36
N GLY A 74 19.90 -2.15 11.37
CA GLY A 74 20.13 -3.59 11.25
C GLY A 74 19.36 -4.41 12.30
N ASP A 75 18.32 -3.84 12.91
CA ASP A 75 17.44 -4.52 13.87
C ASP A 75 16.33 -5.33 13.18
N ALA A 76 16.02 -4.98 11.93
CA ALA A 76 15.21 -5.76 11.00
C ALA A 76 15.95 -5.93 9.66
N ASP A 77 15.64 -7.01 8.93
CA ASP A 77 16.23 -7.29 7.62
C ASP A 77 15.27 -6.92 6.48
N LEU A 78 13.95 -6.97 6.74
CA LEU A 78 12.89 -6.67 5.79
C LEU A 78 11.76 -5.90 6.48
N ALA A 79 11.10 -5.00 5.75
CA ALA A 79 9.86 -4.35 6.18
C ALA A 79 8.95 -4.10 4.97
N LEU A 80 7.63 -4.06 5.21
CA LEU A 80 6.69 -3.50 4.25
C LEU A 80 6.64 -2.00 4.44
N VAL A 81 7.01 -1.28 3.39
CA VAL A 81 7.06 0.18 3.40
C VAL A 81 6.30 0.71 2.20
N GLU A 82 5.59 1.80 2.41
CA GLU A 82 4.99 2.55 1.33
C GLU A 82 6.07 3.36 0.60
N ASN A 83 5.86 3.64 -0.68
CA ASN A 83 6.85 4.35 -1.50
C ASN A 83 6.87 5.88 -1.27
N ASN A 84 6.28 6.38 -0.17
CA ASN A 84 6.33 7.80 0.23
C ASN A 84 7.51 8.13 1.10
N GLU A 85 8.09 7.11 1.72
CA GLU A 85 9.12 7.32 2.71
C GLU A 85 10.36 8.01 2.13
N ALA A 86 11.07 8.69 3.00
CA ALA A 86 12.32 9.35 2.63
C ALA A 86 13.33 8.32 2.11
N PHE A 87 14.05 8.69 1.05
CA PHE A 87 15.10 7.84 0.50
C PHE A 87 16.23 7.67 1.53
N ARG A 88 16.61 6.40 1.79
CA ARG A 88 17.76 6.02 2.62
C ARG A 88 18.70 5.16 1.77
N GLY A 89 19.97 5.57 1.64
CA GLY A 89 20.93 4.99 0.70
C GLY A 89 21.35 3.56 1.05
N GLU A 90 21.17 3.16 2.30
CA GLU A 90 21.44 1.85 2.88
C GLU A 90 20.28 0.86 2.72
N ILE A 91 19.07 1.35 2.44
CA ILE A 91 17.88 0.53 2.24
C ILE A 91 17.69 0.27 0.75
N ARG A 92 17.30 -0.97 0.42
CA ARG A 92 17.06 -1.41 -0.97
C ARG A 92 15.65 -2.00 -1.09
N ALA A 93 14.91 -1.54 -2.09
CA ALA A 93 13.65 -2.16 -2.46
C ALA A 93 13.93 -3.52 -3.11
N VAL A 94 13.34 -4.58 -2.55
CA VAL A 94 13.50 -5.96 -3.05
C VAL A 94 12.45 -6.28 -4.12
N LEU A 95 11.17 -6.11 -3.76
CA LEU A 95 10.05 -6.49 -4.63
C LEU A 95 8.85 -5.55 -4.41
N PRO A 96 8.23 -5.02 -5.46
CA PRO A 96 6.92 -4.41 -5.35
C PRO A 96 5.83 -5.47 -5.09
N LEU A 97 5.07 -5.31 -4.01
CA LEU A 97 4.02 -6.26 -3.64
C LEU A 97 2.70 -6.03 -4.37
N TYR A 98 2.16 -4.82 -4.26
CA TYR A 98 0.87 -4.47 -4.86
C TYR A 98 0.81 -2.98 -5.17
N SER A 99 -0.11 -2.60 -6.05
CA SER A 99 -0.44 -1.20 -6.31
C SER A 99 -1.59 -0.77 -5.42
N THR A 100 -1.44 0.39 -4.78
CA THR A 100 -2.55 1.07 -4.10
C THR A 100 -3.23 2.03 -5.08
N VAL A 101 -4.55 2.10 -5.03
CA VAL A 101 -5.37 3.03 -5.83
C VAL A 101 -6.12 3.96 -4.88
N LEU A 102 -6.27 5.22 -5.29
CA LEU A 102 -7.09 6.19 -4.58
C LEU A 102 -8.57 5.84 -4.69
N HIS A 103 -9.16 5.43 -3.59
CA HIS A 103 -10.59 5.17 -3.45
C HIS A 103 -11.28 6.37 -2.83
N ILE A 104 -12.00 7.15 -3.65
CA ILE A 104 -13.04 8.08 -3.22
C ILE A 104 -14.39 7.38 -3.35
N ALA A 105 -15.09 7.24 -2.24
CA ALA A 105 -16.43 6.73 -2.12
C ALA A 105 -17.31 7.75 -1.41
N TYR A 106 -18.59 7.85 -1.79
CA TYR A 106 -19.53 8.78 -1.19
C TYR A 106 -20.90 8.15 -0.97
N ARG A 107 -21.64 8.67 0.00
CA ARG A 107 -23.02 8.28 0.28
C ARG A 107 -23.99 9.39 -0.15
N GLY A 108 -25.18 8.99 -0.57
CA GLY A 108 -26.25 9.92 -0.94
C GLY A 108 -26.24 10.29 -2.42
N GLU A 109 -26.55 11.55 -2.72
CA GLU A 109 -26.76 12.01 -4.09
C GLU A 109 -25.45 12.07 -4.90
N ALA A 110 -25.56 11.80 -6.20
CA ALA A 110 -24.44 11.93 -7.11
C ALA A 110 -23.94 13.37 -7.18
N ARG A 111 -22.61 13.51 -7.16
CA ARG A 111 -21.90 14.79 -7.34
C ARG A 111 -21.06 14.72 -8.60
N SER A 112 -20.94 15.84 -9.29
CA SER A 112 -20.16 15.95 -10.54
C SER A 112 -18.72 16.32 -10.28
N GLU A 113 -18.46 17.06 -9.20
CA GLU A 113 -17.15 17.62 -8.91
C GLU A 113 -16.60 17.14 -7.56
N LEU A 114 -15.28 17.02 -7.48
CA LEU A 114 -14.62 16.61 -6.24
C LEU A 114 -14.77 17.66 -5.14
N THR A 115 -14.82 18.94 -5.51
CA THR A 115 -15.07 20.08 -4.62
C THR A 115 -16.42 19.94 -3.92
N GLU A 116 -17.50 19.73 -4.68
CA GLU A 116 -18.84 19.52 -4.14
C GLU A 116 -18.87 18.37 -3.14
N LEU A 117 -18.19 17.28 -3.47
CA LEU A 117 -18.17 16.07 -2.65
C LEU A 117 -17.44 16.32 -1.32
N LEU A 118 -16.32 17.04 -1.33
CA LEU A 118 -15.52 17.31 -0.12
C LEU A 118 -16.08 18.45 0.75
N GLU A 119 -16.90 19.33 0.19
CA GLU A 119 -17.56 20.42 0.94
C GLU A 119 -18.83 19.97 1.65
N THR A 120 -19.41 18.84 1.25
CA THR A 120 -20.66 18.35 1.83
C THR A 120 -20.43 17.15 2.74
N GLY A 121 -20.48 17.38 4.05
CA GLY A 121 -20.55 16.34 5.07
C GLY A 121 -19.19 15.94 5.65
N THR A 122 -19.18 14.76 6.26
CA THR A 122 -18.03 14.22 6.98
C THR A 122 -17.10 13.43 6.06
N VAL A 123 -15.79 13.57 6.27
CA VAL A 123 -14.73 12.97 5.46
C VAL A 123 -13.88 12.03 6.31
N GLN A 124 -13.82 10.77 5.92
CA GLN A 124 -12.89 9.79 6.46
C GLN A 124 -11.68 9.69 5.52
N ALA A 125 -10.49 10.05 6.02
CA ALA A 125 -9.25 10.06 5.23
C ALA A 125 -8.05 9.43 5.96
N GLY A 126 -8.32 8.69 7.03
CA GLY A 126 -7.30 8.15 7.92
C GLY A 126 -6.56 9.19 8.77
N PRO A 127 -5.52 8.78 9.52
CA PRO A 127 -4.86 9.64 10.48
C PRO A 127 -4.17 10.83 9.79
N PRO A 128 -3.94 11.95 10.50
CA PRO A 128 -3.34 13.16 9.95
C PRO A 128 -2.03 12.96 9.18
N ALA A 129 -1.18 12.03 9.64
CA ALA A 129 0.11 11.72 9.01
C ALA A 129 0.04 10.71 7.86
N SER A 130 -1.14 10.18 7.52
CA SER A 130 -1.28 9.17 6.46
C SER A 130 -1.05 9.74 5.07
N VAL A 131 -0.64 8.86 4.14
CA VAL A 131 -0.53 9.20 2.70
C VAL A 131 -1.87 9.66 2.15
N THR A 132 -2.96 9.02 2.56
CA THR A 132 -4.31 9.43 2.18
C THR A 132 -4.57 10.89 2.53
N ARG A 133 -4.26 11.31 3.76
CA ARG A 133 -4.40 12.70 4.19
C ARG A 133 -3.52 13.68 3.42
N LEU A 134 -2.26 13.32 3.21
CA LEU A 134 -1.32 14.14 2.43
C LEU A 134 -1.81 14.34 0.99
N MET A 135 -2.29 13.28 0.35
CA MET A 135 -2.77 13.34 -1.04
C MET A 135 -4.09 14.11 -1.15
N LEU A 136 -5.00 13.94 -0.20
CA LEU A 136 -6.22 14.72 -0.13
C LEU A 136 -5.92 16.22 0.02
N ALA A 137 -4.96 16.60 0.88
CA ALA A 137 -4.54 17.98 1.05
C ALA A 137 -3.98 18.59 -0.24
N ARG A 138 -3.16 17.84 -0.99
CA ARG A 138 -2.64 18.29 -2.30
C ARG A 138 -3.73 18.44 -3.34
N ALA A 139 -4.69 17.51 -3.39
CA ALA A 139 -5.83 17.58 -4.29
C ALA A 139 -6.74 18.78 -3.97
N ALA A 140 -7.00 19.03 -2.68
CA ALA A 140 -7.74 20.21 -2.23
C ALA A 140 -7.04 21.52 -2.61
N ALA A 141 -5.73 21.61 -2.41
CA ALA A 141 -4.95 22.80 -2.76
C ALA A 141 -5.01 23.12 -4.27
N LEU A 142 -4.96 22.11 -5.14
CA LEU A 142 -5.14 22.27 -6.59
C LEU A 142 -6.51 22.82 -6.96
N LEU A 143 -7.52 22.55 -6.13
CA LEU A 143 -8.89 23.02 -6.30
C LEU A 143 -9.13 24.37 -5.59
N GLY A 144 -8.08 25.01 -5.07
CA GLY A 144 -8.20 26.27 -4.33
C GLY A 144 -8.93 26.09 -2.99
N ARG A 145 -8.76 24.94 -2.35
CA ARG A 145 -9.35 24.60 -1.05
C ARG A 145 -8.29 24.27 -0.02
N ASP A 146 -8.60 24.57 1.23
CA ASP A 146 -7.80 24.16 2.38
C ASP A 146 -8.40 22.89 2.98
N ALA A 147 -7.67 21.78 2.89
CA ALA A 147 -8.10 20.52 3.48
C ALA A 147 -8.19 20.58 5.01
N ALA A 148 -7.60 21.56 5.68
CA ALA A 148 -7.82 21.75 7.12
C ALA A 148 -9.27 22.13 7.47
N GLN A 149 -10.06 22.57 6.48
CA GLN A 149 -11.44 22.99 6.67
C GLN A 149 -12.46 21.85 6.51
N PHE A 150 -12.06 20.67 6.06
CA PHE A 150 -13.00 19.55 5.95
C PHE A 150 -13.33 19.00 7.33
N ASP A 151 -14.54 18.47 7.49
CA ASP A 151 -15.00 17.86 8.73
C ASP A 151 -14.55 16.39 8.75
N TYR A 152 -13.54 16.07 9.56
CA TYR A 152 -12.96 14.73 9.57
C TYR A 152 -13.48 13.87 10.70
N VAL A 153 -13.78 12.62 10.37
CA VAL A 153 -14.21 11.60 11.33
C VAL A 153 -13.24 10.43 11.34
N ASP A 154 -13.23 9.69 12.46
CA ASP A 154 -12.36 8.55 12.66
C ASP A 154 -12.82 7.33 11.83
N PHE A 155 -11.93 6.32 11.73
CA PHE A 155 -12.18 5.12 10.92
C PHE A 155 -13.36 4.27 11.38
N ASP A 156 -13.75 4.40 12.65
CA ASP A 156 -14.85 3.70 13.26
C ASP A 156 -16.19 4.44 13.06
N GLU A 157 -16.21 5.65 12.50
CA GLU A 157 -17.43 6.41 12.22
C GLU A 157 -17.90 6.25 10.78
N CYS A 158 -19.21 6.47 10.53
CA CYS A 158 -19.77 6.43 9.19
C CYS A 158 -19.69 7.81 8.53
N ALA A 159 -18.74 8.00 7.62
CA ALA A 159 -18.56 9.25 6.90
C ALA A 159 -19.44 9.36 5.64
N ASP A 160 -19.77 10.60 5.25
CA ASP A 160 -20.43 10.85 3.95
C ASP A 160 -19.48 10.62 2.78
N VAL A 161 -18.19 10.86 3.00
CA VAL A 161 -17.12 10.64 2.03
C VAL A 161 -16.01 9.83 2.66
N ILE A 162 -15.59 8.77 1.97
CA ILE A 162 -14.41 7.98 2.32
C ILE A 162 -13.36 8.21 1.24
N VAL A 163 -12.19 8.66 1.64
CA VAL A 163 -10.99 8.80 0.81
C VAL A 163 -9.95 7.84 1.37
N VAL A 164 -9.40 6.93 0.56
CA VAL A 164 -8.37 5.99 1.02
C VAL A 164 -7.47 5.52 -0.12
N PHE A 165 -6.15 5.53 0.08
CA PHE A 165 -5.26 4.73 -0.77
C PHE A 165 -5.26 3.28 -0.28
N ALA A 166 -5.78 2.38 -1.10
CA ALA A 166 -5.88 0.97 -0.76
C ALA A 166 -5.72 0.09 -2.02
N PRO A 167 -5.33 -1.17 -1.88
CA PRO A 167 -5.36 -2.13 -2.98
C PRO A 167 -6.78 -2.36 -3.48
N ILE A 168 -6.91 -2.74 -4.74
CA ILE A 168 -8.19 -3.19 -5.28
C ILE A 168 -8.51 -4.56 -4.68
N ARG A 169 -9.63 -4.63 -3.97
CA ARG A 169 -10.14 -5.86 -3.32
C ARG A 169 -11.60 -6.05 -3.71
N ARG A 170 -12.05 -7.31 -3.84
CA ARG A 170 -13.47 -7.57 -4.14
C ARG A 170 -14.36 -7.41 -2.93
N ASP A 171 -13.81 -7.64 -1.75
CA ASP A 171 -14.50 -7.51 -0.48
C ASP A 171 -14.50 -6.05 -0.01
N VAL A 172 -15.69 -5.54 0.26
CA VAL A 172 -15.87 -4.25 0.95
C VAL A 172 -15.72 -4.51 2.44
N PRO A 173 -14.90 -3.74 3.19
CA PRO A 173 -14.79 -3.91 4.63
C PRO A 173 -16.17 -3.88 5.30
N GLU A 174 -16.42 -4.82 6.23
CA GLU A 174 -17.73 -4.96 6.89
C GLU A 174 -18.23 -3.64 7.49
N ARG A 175 -17.32 -2.83 8.04
CA ARG A 175 -17.66 -1.51 8.58
C ARG A 175 -18.26 -0.57 7.54
N VAL A 176 -17.67 -0.53 6.34
CA VAL A 176 -18.18 0.29 5.23
C VAL A 176 -19.56 -0.22 4.78
N ALA A 177 -19.75 -1.54 4.75
CA ALA A 177 -21.04 -2.15 4.44
C ALA A 177 -22.13 -1.81 5.48
N GLN A 178 -21.77 -1.69 6.77
CA GLN A 178 -22.70 -1.29 7.84
C GLN A 178 -23.14 0.19 7.73
N CYS A 179 -22.31 1.05 7.15
CA CYS A 179 -22.60 2.47 6.97
C CYS A 179 -23.57 2.76 5.80
N GLY A 180 -23.96 1.72 5.04
CA GLY A 180 -24.94 1.76 3.97
C GLY A 180 -24.31 1.70 2.58
N THR A 181 -25.06 2.17 1.58
CA THR A 181 -24.63 2.10 0.18
C THR A 181 -23.72 3.27 -0.16
N TYR A 182 -22.49 2.94 -0.60
CA TYR A 182 -21.55 3.91 -1.15
C TYR A 182 -21.48 3.80 -2.68
N HIS A 183 -21.18 4.94 -3.29
CA HIS A 183 -20.90 5.09 -4.70
C HIS A 183 -19.45 5.52 -4.91
N LEU A 184 -18.84 5.06 -5.99
CA LEU A 184 -17.46 5.35 -6.32
C LEU A 184 -17.36 6.63 -7.16
N PHE A 185 -16.59 7.61 -6.69
CA PHE A 185 -16.37 8.87 -7.40
C PHE A 185 -15.14 8.81 -8.33
N SER A 186 -15.25 9.36 -9.55
CA SER A 186 -14.15 9.44 -10.52
C SER A 186 -13.56 10.84 -10.54
N ILE A 187 -12.23 10.97 -10.50
CA ILE A 187 -11.52 12.27 -10.48
C ILE A 187 -11.46 12.90 -11.90
N GLY A 188 -11.93 12.16 -12.91
CA GLY A 188 -12.13 12.65 -14.25
C GLY A 188 -12.59 11.56 -15.20
N ASP A 189 -12.69 11.93 -16.47
CA ASP A 189 -12.99 11.03 -17.57
C ASP A 189 -11.71 10.42 -18.14
N VAL A 190 -11.79 9.16 -18.56
CA VAL A 190 -10.63 8.40 -19.09
C VAL A 190 -10.09 9.02 -20.37
N GLU A 191 -10.98 9.56 -21.19
CA GLU A 191 -10.66 10.22 -22.45
C GLU A 191 -9.89 11.53 -22.26
N ARG A 192 -9.82 12.05 -21.03
CA ARG A 192 -9.10 13.27 -20.66
C ARG A 192 -7.74 13.01 -20.01
N ILE A 193 -7.37 11.76 -19.75
CA ILE A 193 -6.04 11.42 -19.24
C ILE A 193 -4.98 11.84 -20.27
N GLY A 194 -3.93 12.53 -19.81
CA GLY A 194 -2.88 13.10 -20.66
C GLY A 194 -3.30 14.36 -21.42
N ARG A 195 -4.43 14.97 -21.07
CA ARG A 195 -4.98 16.18 -21.75
C ARG A 195 -5.18 17.36 -20.80
N GLY A 196 -4.44 17.40 -19.68
CA GLY A 196 -4.53 18.47 -18.68
C GLY A 196 -5.73 18.30 -17.74
N SER A 197 -6.10 17.07 -17.42
CA SER A 197 -7.08 16.75 -16.39
C SER A 197 -6.53 16.97 -14.98
N LEU A 198 -7.39 16.97 -13.96
CA LEU A 198 -6.97 17.02 -12.55
C LEU A 198 -6.03 15.84 -12.19
N ILE A 199 -6.24 14.67 -12.80
CA ILE A 199 -5.34 13.52 -12.65
C ILE A 199 -3.95 13.85 -13.19
N ASP A 200 -3.85 14.54 -14.33
CA ASP A 200 -2.57 14.96 -14.89
C ASP A 200 -1.86 15.98 -13.99
N ALA A 201 -2.62 16.92 -13.40
CA ALA A 201 -2.06 17.85 -12.43
C ALA A 201 -1.52 17.13 -11.18
N LEU A 202 -2.26 16.14 -10.66
CA LEU A 202 -1.83 15.34 -9.51
C LEU A 202 -0.59 14.50 -9.80
N THR A 203 -0.48 13.91 -11.00
CA THR A 203 0.71 13.13 -11.39
C THR A 203 1.93 14.02 -11.64
N LEU A 204 1.73 15.27 -12.08
CA LEU A 204 2.81 16.26 -12.19
C LEU A 204 3.32 16.72 -10.81
N LEU A 205 2.42 16.88 -9.83
CA LEU A 205 2.80 17.27 -8.46
C LEU A 205 3.50 16.14 -7.69
N ASP A 206 3.10 14.88 -7.91
CA ASP A 206 3.75 13.72 -7.32
C ASP A 206 4.04 12.67 -8.40
N PRO A 207 5.29 12.60 -8.90
CA PRO A 207 5.71 11.66 -9.95
C PRO A 207 5.56 10.18 -9.58
N ARG A 208 5.28 9.87 -8.30
CA ARG A 208 5.02 8.50 -7.84
C ARG A 208 3.57 8.07 -8.11
N LEU A 209 2.69 9.02 -8.41
CA LEU A 209 1.32 8.78 -8.84
C LEU A 209 1.26 8.51 -10.33
N ARG A 210 0.29 7.69 -10.72
CA ARG A 210 -0.02 7.40 -12.12
C ARG A 210 -1.53 7.37 -12.29
N ALA A 211 -2.02 7.79 -13.45
CA ALA A 211 -3.41 7.53 -13.79
C ALA A 211 -3.67 6.01 -13.77
N TYR A 212 -4.83 5.64 -13.24
CA TYR A 212 -5.28 4.25 -13.11
C TYR A 212 -6.77 4.17 -13.32
N VAL A 213 -7.21 3.15 -14.03
CA VAL A 213 -8.62 2.93 -14.29
C VAL A 213 -9.10 1.74 -13.49
N ILE A 214 -10.06 1.94 -12.59
CA ILE A 214 -10.73 0.80 -11.94
C ILE A 214 -11.78 0.23 -12.91
N PRO A 215 -11.69 -1.07 -13.26
CA PRO A 215 -12.70 -1.71 -14.11
C PRO A 215 -14.09 -1.64 -13.48
N GLN A 216 -15.12 -1.53 -14.32
CA GLN A 216 -16.50 -1.64 -13.85
C GLN A 216 -16.76 -3.00 -13.19
N ASN A 217 -17.71 -3.00 -12.25
CA ASN A 217 -18.13 -4.18 -11.49
C ASN A 217 -17.03 -4.85 -10.64
N THR A 218 -15.90 -4.17 -10.43
CA THR A 218 -14.83 -4.65 -9.53
C THR A 218 -15.34 -4.93 -8.11
N TYR A 219 -16.31 -4.11 -7.64
CA TYR A 219 -16.92 -4.19 -6.31
C TYR A 219 -18.36 -4.74 -6.34
N GLY A 220 -18.76 -5.42 -7.44
CA GLY A 220 -20.13 -5.87 -7.66
C GLY A 220 -20.98 -4.92 -8.51
N ALA A 221 -22.23 -5.31 -8.77
CA ALA A 221 -23.12 -4.56 -9.65
C ALA A 221 -23.51 -3.21 -9.03
N PRO A 222 -23.39 -2.08 -9.76
CA PRO A 222 -23.93 -0.81 -9.31
C PRO A 222 -25.47 -0.90 -9.23
N HIS A 223 -26.05 -0.29 -8.18
CA HIS A 223 -27.50 -0.21 -8.00
C HIS A 223 -28.19 0.40 -9.24
N PRO A 224 -29.43 -0.02 -9.61
CA PRO A 224 -30.15 0.38 -10.84
C PRO A 224 -30.43 1.89 -11.06
N ARG A 225 -29.97 2.79 -10.17
CA ARG A 225 -30.02 4.25 -10.41
C ARG A 225 -28.81 4.78 -11.18
N CYS A 226 -27.87 3.91 -11.57
CA CYS A 226 -26.81 4.21 -12.53
C CYS A 226 -27.32 4.24 -14.00
N SER A 227 -28.50 4.79 -14.27
CA SER A 227 -29.13 4.88 -15.60
C SER A 227 -28.67 6.10 -16.42
N GLY A 228 -27.40 6.48 -16.29
CA GLY A 228 -26.78 7.57 -17.03
C GLY A 228 -25.39 7.18 -17.50
N HIS A 229 -24.97 7.72 -18.66
CA HIS A 229 -23.75 7.41 -19.42
C HIS A 229 -22.38 7.47 -18.69
N ARG A 230 -22.35 7.59 -17.36
CA ARG A 230 -21.13 7.70 -16.53
C ARG A 230 -20.80 6.46 -15.71
N CYS A 231 -21.75 5.56 -15.45
CA CYS A 231 -21.49 4.31 -14.73
C CYS A 231 -20.92 3.22 -15.66
N GLY A 232 -21.13 3.38 -16.98
CA GLY A 232 -20.61 2.56 -18.06
C GLY A 232 -19.26 3.02 -18.64
N ARG A 233 -18.62 4.03 -18.04
CA ARG A 233 -17.24 4.40 -18.38
C ARG A 233 -16.27 3.94 -17.31
N GLN A 234 -15.10 3.51 -17.78
CA GLN A 234 -13.93 3.26 -16.96
C GLN A 234 -13.70 4.46 -16.01
N THR A 235 -13.45 4.23 -14.72
CA THR A 235 -13.27 5.33 -13.75
C THR A 235 -11.80 5.64 -13.60
N ALA A 236 -11.39 6.87 -13.96
CA ALA A 236 -10.01 7.30 -13.87
C ALA A 236 -9.70 7.81 -12.45
N ARG A 237 -8.63 7.27 -11.87
CA ARG A 237 -8.13 7.51 -10.52
C ARG A 237 -6.62 7.62 -10.53
N CYS A 238 -6.01 7.88 -9.38
CA CYS A 238 -4.57 7.78 -9.22
C CYS A 238 -4.21 6.41 -8.59
N SER A 239 -3.28 5.68 -9.19
CA SER A 239 -2.58 4.57 -8.54
C SER A 239 -1.16 4.95 -8.19
N ARG A 240 -0.61 4.21 -7.24
CA ARG A 240 0.76 4.31 -6.78
C ARG A 240 1.53 3.06 -7.19
N ARG A 241 2.72 3.23 -7.77
CA ARG A 241 3.63 2.10 -8.01
C ARG A 241 4.54 1.90 -6.80
N SER A 242 4.65 0.66 -6.32
CA SER A 242 5.85 0.26 -5.59
C SER A 242 7.04 0.21 -6.55
N PHE A 243 8.21 0.68 -6.11
CA PHE A 243 9.39 0.88 -6.96
C PHE A 243 9.80 -0.41 -7.68
N GLY A 244 9.97 -0.31 -9.00
CA GLY A 244 10.67 -1.31 -9.82
C GLY A 244 12.08 -0.80 -10.10
N ASN A 245 13.05 -1.67 -9.86
CA ASN A 245 14.49 -1.43 -9.99
C ASN A 245 14.87 -0.64 -11.26
N SER A 246 15.26 0.63 -11.11
CA SER A 246 15.99 1.36 -12.15
C SER A 246 17.45 0.90 -12.04
N ARG A 247 17.87 0.04 -12.98
CA ARG A 247 19.28 -0.35 -13.11
C ARG A 247 20.14 0.91 -13.20
N VAL A 248 21.06 1.07 -12.25
CA VAL A 248 22.31 1.83 -12.41
C VAL A 248 23.40 0.80 -12.64
#